data_AF-G7VB64-F1
#
_entry.id   AF-G7VB64-F1
#
_cell.length_a   1.000
_cell.length_b   1.000
_cell.length_c   1.000
_cell.angle_alpha   90.00
_cell.angle_beta   90.00
_cell.angle_gamma   90.00
#
_symmetry.space_group_name_H-M   'P 1'
#
loop_
_entity.id
_entity.type
_entity.pdbx_description
1 polymer ?
#
loop_
_entity_poly.entity_id
_entity_poly.type
_entity_poly.pdbx_seq_one_letter_code
_entity_poly.pdbx_strand_id
1 'polypeptide(L)'
;MEVITLREVSGDVVTLVKQLIELIGPPPIDVVVIGAEETRLEPGEIQILKIALPVDRYAVLREAAFSHALTDPQLLEIWAAPPELAADQLANELSIALLKRLLDAMVAKVDAQLVMERARPEVVEGETLAYTLVRTLAVDVSASLAVAGHMSEALQLVTKLASHPIYEKYRSFWDFAVANFKHLPIYNWLLLMYG
;
A
#
# COMPACT_ATOMS: atom_id res chain seq x y z
N MET A 1 13.51 5.60 -19.36
CA MET A 1 13.19 6.62 -18.35
C MET A 1 13.97 7.91 -18.61
N GLU A 2 13.26 8.91 -19.13
CA GLU A 2 13.68 10.30 -19.28
C GLU A 2 13.47 11.07 -17.96
N VAL A 3 14.33 12.04 -17.66
CA VAL A 3 14.20 12.90 -16.47
C VAL A 3 14.16 14.36 -16.87
N ILE A 4 13.08 15.04 -16.46
CA ILE A 4 12.85 16.47 -16.67
C ILE A 4 12.95 17.16 -15.31
N THR A 5 13.71 18.25 -15.23
CA THR A 5 13.87 19.05 -14.00
C THR A 5 13.21 20.41 -14.17
N LEU A 6 12.26 20.77 -13.29
CA LEU A 6 11.55 22.07 -13.35
C LEU A 6 12.34 23.22 -12.70
N ARG A 7 13.40 22.89 -11.96
CA ARG A 7 14.31 23.82 -11.26
C ARG A 7 15.70 23.23 -11.24
N GLU A 8 16.69 24.00 -10.78
CA GLU A 8 18.05 23.48 -10.61
C GLU A 8 18.07 22.40 -9.52
N VAL A 9 18.52 21.20 -9.89
CA VAL A 9 18.56 20.01 -9.04
C VAL A 9 19.93 19.39 -9.18
N SER A 10 20.55 19.00 -8.06
CA SER A 10 21.86 18.35 -8.08
C SER A 10 21.81 16.97 -8.75
N GLY A 11 22.93 16.56 -9.35
CA GLY A 11 23.05 15.22 -9.95
C GLY A 11 22.78 14.09 -8.96
N ASP A 12 23.13 14.26 -7.68
CA ASP A 12 22.89 13.28 -6.62
C ASP A 12 21.40 13.01 -6.40
N VAL A 13 20.55 14.05 -6.48
CA VAL A 13 19.09 13.91 -6.34
C VAL A 13 18.51 13.13 -7.51
N VAL A 14 18.97 13.42 -8.74
CA VAL A 14 18.54 12.68 -9.94
C VAL A 14 18.92 11.20 -9.81
N THR A 15 20.14 10.90 -9.39
CA THR A 15 20.63 9.54 -9.18
C THR A 15 19.82 8.81 -8.11
N LEU A 16 19.58 9.45 -6.97
CA LEU A 16 18.76 8.91 -5.88
C LEU A 16 17.36 8.53 -6.38
N VAL A 17 16.68 9.43 -7.10
CA VAL A 17 15.34 9.19 -7.63
C VAL A 17 15.31 7.98 -8.55
N LYS A 18 16.26 7.87 -9.48
CA LYS A 18 16.34 6.73 -10.40
C LYS A 18 16.53 5.42 -9.65
N GLN A 19 17.44 5.41 -8.69
CA GLN A 19 17.71 4.24 -7.85
C GLN A 19 16.46 3.80 -7.07
N LEU A 20 15.71 4.75 -6.48
CA LEU A 20 14.47 4.43 -5.77
C LEU A 20 13.45 3.74 -6.69
N ILE A 21 13.24 4.28 -7.89
CA ILE A 21 12.29 3.71 -8.85
C ILE A 21 12.73 2.30 -9.25
N GLU A 22 14.01 2.12 -9.57
CA GLU A 22 14.59 0.82 -9.98
C GLU A 22 14.54 -0.25 -8.88
N LEU A 23 14.55 0.14 -7.60
CA LEU A 23 14.44 -0.81 -6.48
C LEU A 23 13.10 -1.54 -6.43
N ILE A 24 12.02 -0.94 -6.93
CA ILE A 24 10.69 -1.58 -6.98
C ILE A 24 10.61 -2.58 -8.14
N GLY A 25 11.30 -2.31 -9.24
CA GLY A 25 11.31 -3.14 -10.45
C GLY A 25 11.60 -2.32 -11.70
N PRO A 26 11.70 -2.96 -12.88
CA PRO A 26 11.82 -2.25 -14.14
C PRO A 26 10.56 -1.38 -14.33
N PRO A 27 10.70 -0.05 -14.40
CA PRO A 27 9.54 0.81 -14.23
C PRO A 27 8.64 0.81 -15.47
N PRO A 28 7.30 0.79 -15.28
CA PRO A 28 6.35 1.29 -16.27
C PRO A 28 6.27 2.84 -16.22
N ILE A 29 7.38 3.51 -15.88
CA ILE A 29 7.52 4.96 -15.78
C ILE A 29 8.55 5.40 -16.81
N ASP A 30 8.08 6.15 -17.80
CA ASP A 30 8.90 6.63 -18.90
C ASP A 30 9.46 8.02 -18.62
N VAL A 31 8.74 8.87 -17.89
CA VAL A 31 9.12 10.26 -17.63
C VAL A 31 9.07 10.55 -16.13
N VAL A 32 10.14 11.13 -15.60
CA VAL A 32 10.20 11.61 -14.21
C VAL A 32 10.38 13.12 -14.20
N VAL A 33 9.46 13.84 -13.57
CA VAL A 33 9.48 15.30 -13.46
C VAL A 33 9.88 15.69 -12.03
N ILE A 34 11.12 16.15 -11.84
CA ILE A 34 11.65 16.53 -10.53
C ILE A 34 11.46 18.02 -10.29
N GLY A 35 11.02 18.34 -9.07
CA GLY A 35 10.78 19.71 -8.63
C GLY A 35 9.32 20.13 -8.70
N ALA A 36 8.39 19.20 -8.88
CA ALA A 36 6.95 19.43 -8.85
C ALA A 36 6.46 19.85 -7.45
N GLU A 37 5.16 20.16 -7.34
CA GLU A 37 4.49 20.53 -6.09
C GLU A 37 4.29 19.32 -5.16
N GLU A 38 3.92 18.17 -5.73
CA GLU A 38 3.71 16.91 -5.02
C GLU A 38 4.43 15.74 -5.69
N THR A 39 4.76 14.71 -4.91
CA THR A 39 5.26 13.43 -5.42
C THR A 39 4.08 12.54 -5.74
N ARG A 40 3.80 12.32 -7.03
CA ARG A 40 2.61 11.61 -7.49
C ARG A 40 2.73 11.14 -8.94
N LEU A 41 2.16 10.00 -9.27
CA LEU A 41 1.87 9.64 -10.67
C LEU A 41 0.81 10.56 -11.28
N GLU A 42 1.00 10.92 -12.54
CA GLU A 42 0.05 11.77 -13.23
C GLU A 42 -1.30 11.04 -13.43
N PRO A 43 -2.43 11.64 -13.03
CA PRO A 43 -3.74 11.05 -13.27
C PRO A 43 -3.99 10.84 -14.78
N GLY A 44 -4.25 9.60 -15.18
CA GLY A 44 -4.49 9.24 -16.58
C GLY A 44 -3.21 8.96 -17.39
N GLU A 45 -2.03 9.29 -16.88
CA GLU A 45 -0.73 9.03 -17.51
C GLU A 45 0.23 8.41 -16.50
N ILE A 46 -0.01 7.14 -16.15
CA ILE A 46 0.77 6.39 -15.13
C ILE A 46 2.26 6.19 -15.47
N GLN A 47 2.66 6.60 -16.68
CA GLN A 47 4.05 6.62 -17.17
C GLN A 47 4.82 7.87 -16.72
N ILE A 48 4.12 8.88 -16.17
CA ILE A 48 4.72 10.14 -15.70
C ILE A 48 4.69 10.17 -14.18
N LEU A 49 5.87 10.24 -13.56
CA LEU A 49 6.03 10.42 -12.11
C LEU A 49 6.52 11.84 -11.80
N LYS A 50 5.69 12.64 -11.13
CA LYS A 50 6.08 13.94 -10.57
C LYS A 50 6.72 13.72 -9.20
N ILE A 51 7.78 14.47 -8.88
CA ILE A 51 8.52 14.36 -7.62
C ILE A 51 8.71 15.75 -7.02
N ALA A 52 8.24 15.92 -5.78
CA ALA A 52 8.47 17.11 -4.99
C ALA A 52 9.87 17.13 -4.37
N LEU A 53 10.34 18.34 -4.04
CA LEU A 53 11.58 18.55 -3.28
C LEU A 53 11.25 19.15 -1.90
N PRO A 54 11.89 18.69 -0.81
CA PRO A 54 12.90 17.61 -0.76
C PRO A 54 12.31 16.22 -1.08
N VAL A 55 13.15 15.31 -1.59
CA VAL A 55 12.70 13.97 -2.02
C VAL A 55 12.25 13.16 -0.81
N ASP A 56 10.96 12.78 -0.80
CA ASP A 56 10.42 11.79 0.12
C ASP A 56 10.59 10.39 -0.49
N ARG A 57 11.54 9.62 0.05
CA ARG A 57 11.87 8.27 -0.43
C ARG A 57 10.66 7.35 -0.37
N TYR A 58 9.85 7.43 0.68
CA TYR A 58 8.65 6.60 0.84
C TYR A 58 7.62 6.94 -0.24
N ALA A 59 7.38 8.24 -0.49
CA ALA A 59 6.43 8.66 -1.52
C ALA A 59 6.86 8.20 -2.91
N VAL A 60 8.15 8.35 -3.27
CA VAL A 60 8.67 7.90 -4.57
C VAL A 60 8.49 6.39 -4.75
N LEU A 61 8.89 5.59 -3.75
CA LEU A 61 8.76 4.14 -3.82
C LEU A 61 7.29 3.70 -3.90
N ARG A 62 6.40 4.38 -3.17
CA ARG A 62 4.97 4.06 -3.14
C ARG A 62 4.28 4.38 -4.46
N GLU A 63 4.62 5.50 -5.09
CA GLU A 63 4.09 5.86 -6.41
C GLU A 63 4.65 4.92 -7.50
N ALA A 64 5.94 4.54 -7.42
CA ALA A 64 6.49 3.52 -8.30
C ALA A 64 5.76 2.17 -8.13
N ALA A 65 5.55 1.73 -6.88
CA ALA A 65 4.76 0.54 -6.58
C ALA A 65 3.33 0.63 -7.12
N PHE A 66 2.73 1.83 -7.07
CA PHE A 66 1.38 2.05 -7.58
C PHE A 66 1.30 1.87 -9.09
N SER A 67 2.29 2.36 -9.84
CA SER A 67 2.39 2.12 -11.29
C SER A 67 2.37 0.62 -11.58
N HIS A 68 3.21 -0.16 -10.89
CA HIS A 68 3.23 -1.62 -11.02
C HIS A 68 1.90 -2.29 -10.66
N ALA A 69 1.27 -1.88 -9.54
CA ALA A 69 0.01 -2.44 -9.07
C ALA A 69 -1.17 -2.21 -10.04
N LEU A 70 -1.06 -1.22 -10.93
CA LEU A 70 -2.03 -0.94 -11.98
C LEU A 70 -1.75 -1.68 -13.29
N THR A 71 -0.48 -1.98 -13.59
CA THR A 71 -0.08 -2.55 -14.89
C THR A 71 0.15 -4.06 -14.86
N ASP A 72 0.50 -4.63 -13.71
CA ASP A 72 0.78 -6.06 -13.56
C ASP A 72 -0.52 -6.82 -13.20
N PRO A 73 -1.01 -7.72 -14.08
CA PRO A 73 -2.20 -8.53 -13.80
C PRO A 73 -2.12 -9.34 -12.51
N GLN A 74 -0.94 -9.83 -12.13
CA GLN A 74 -0.76 -10.62 -10.91
C GLN A 74 -0.93 -9.77 -9.65
N LEU A 75 -0.53 -8.49 -9.72
CA LEU A 75 -0.73 -7.54 -8.63
C LEU A 75 -2.16 -7.03 -8.60
N LEU A 76 -2.81 -6.83 -9.75
CA LEU A 76 -4.22 -6.45 -9.83
C LEU A 76 -5.13 -7.46 -9.12
N GLU A 77 -4.89 -8.77 -9.28
CA GLU A 77 -5.64 -9.84 -8.61
C GLU A 77 -5.61 -9.76 -7.07
N ILE A 78 -4.60 -9.09 -6.49
CA ILE A 78 -4.48 -8.97 -5.04
C ILE A 78 -5.53 -8.03 -4.47
N TRP A 79 -5.81 -6.91 -5.14
CA TRP A 79 -6.60 -5.83 -4.56
C TRP A 79 -7.88 -5.51 -5.34
N ALA A 80 -7.91 -5.73 -6.65
CA ALA A 80 -9.05 -5.33 -7.47
C ALA A 80 -10.29 -6.18 -7.13
N ALA A 81 -11.40 -5.50 -6.85
CA ALA A 81 -12.69 -6.15 -6.72
C ALA A 81 -13.16 -6.67 -8.09
N PRO A 82 -13.64 -7.91 -8.18
CA PRO A 82 -14.28 -8.41 -9.40
C PRO A 82 -15.49 -7.55 -9.80
N PRO A 83 -15.80 -7.44 -11.11
CA PRO A 83 -16.90 -6.60 -11.61
C PRO A 83 -18.26 -6.89 -10.95
N GLU A 84 -18.50 -8.15 -10.58
CA GLU A 84 -19.73 -8.61 -9.93
C GLU A 84 -19.94 -7.96 -8.55
N LEU A 85 -18.86 -7.49 -7.92
CA LEU A 85 -18.85 -6.85 -6.61
C LEU A 85 -18.71 -5.33 -6.66
N ALA A 86 -18.69 -4.72 -7.85
CA ALA A 86 -18.45 -3.28 -8.01
C ALA A 86 -19.50 -2.40 -7.29
N ALA A 87 -20.72 -2.90 -7.10
CA ALA A 87 -21.78 -2.20 -6.36
C ALA A 87 -21.73 -2.41 -4.84
N ASP A 88 -20.91 -3.35 -4.35
CA ASP A 88 -20.78 -3.64 -2.93
C ASP A 88 -19.78 -2.69 -2.26
N GLN A 89 -20.26 -1.92 -1.28
CA GLN A 89 -19.44 -0.92 -0.61
C GLN A 89 -18.31 -1.55 0.22
N LEU A 90 -18.56 -2.67 0.90
CA LEU A 90 -17.54 -3.35 1.70
C LEU A 90 -16.45 -3.92 0.78
N ALA A 91 -16.83 -4.50 -0.37
CA ALA A 91 -15.89 -4.97 -1.38
C ALA A 91 -14.99 -3.85 -1.91
N ASN A 92 -15.56 -2.66 -2.14
CA ASN A 92 -14.82 -1.48 -2.59
C ASN A 92 -13.87 -0.94 -1.52
N GLU A 93 -14.32 -0.86 -0.25
CA GLU A 93 -13.44 -0.46 0.86
C GLU A 93 -12.29 -1.45 1.06
N LEU A 94 -12.56 -2.76 0.93
CA LEU A 94 -11.53 -3.79 0.99
C LEU A 94 -10.52 -3.68 -0.16
N SER A 95 -11.00 -3.38 -1.38
CA SER A 95 -10.13 -3.15 -2.54
C SER A 95 -9.14 -2.02 -2.28
N ILE A 96 -9.61 -0.89 -1.75
CA ILE A 96 -8.74 0.24 -1.39
C ILE A 96 -7.79 -0.13 -0.24
N ALA A 97 -8.27 -0.85 0.78
CA ALA A 97 -7.44 -1.30 1.89
C ALA A 97 -6.30 -2.20 1.41
N LEU A 98 -6.60 -3.19 0.56
CA LEU A 98 -5.63 -4.11 -0.01
C LEU A 98 -4.66 -3.43 -0.96
N LEU A 99 -5.12 -2.47 -1.78
CA LEU A 99 -4.23 -1.67 -2.61
C LEU A 99 -3.22 -0.95 -1.71
N LYS A 100 -3.67 -0.20 -0.70
CA LYS A 100 -2.76 0.48 0.24
C LYS A 100 -1.75 -0.48 0.87
N ARG A 101 -2.22 -1.65 1.33
CA ARG A 101 -1.35 -2.65 1.96
C ARG A 101 -0.40 -3.32 1.00
N LEU A 102 -0.79 -3.52 -0.26
CA LEU A 102 0.07 -4.04 -1.31
C LEU A 102 1.22 -3.07 -1.60
N LEU A 103 0.91 -1.78 -1.76
CA LEU A 103 1.93 -0.74 -1.99
C LEU A 103 2.94 -0.71 -0.85
N ASP A 104 2.45 -0.68 0.40
CA ASP A 104 3.32 -0.67 1.57
C ASP A 104 4.13 -1.99 1.69
N ALA A 105 3.58 -3.13 1.27
CA ALA A 105 4.32 -4.40 1.24
C ALA A 105 5.45 -4.39 0.20
N MET A 106 5.21 -3.78 -0.98
CA MET A 106 6.24 -3.60 -2.00
C MET A 106 7.36 -2.68 -1.51
N VAL A 107 7.01 -1.57 -0.83
CA VAL A 107 8.00 -0.70 -0.19
C VAL A 107 8.77 -1.45 0.90
N ALA A 108 8.10 -2.24 1.74
CA ALA A 108 8.73 -2.99 2.83
C ALA A 108 9.70 -4.08 2.35
N LYS A 109 9.51 -4.64 1.15
CA LYS A 109 10.47 -5.57 0.52
C LYS A 109 11.80 -4.88 0.20
N VAL A 110 11.77 -3.58 -0.08
CA VAL A 110 12.95 -2.77 -0.37
C VAL A 110 13.54 -2.19 0.92
N ASP A 111 12.71 -1.55 1.74
CA ASP A 111 13.11 -0.85 2.95
C ASP A 111 11.94 -0.81 3.96
N ALA A 112 11.91 -1.79 4.86
CA ALA A 112 10.87 -1.91 5.88
C ALA A 112 10.86 -0.73 6.87
N GLN A 113 12.00 -0.07 7.07
CA GLN A 113 12.10 1.04 8.02
C GLN A 113 11.24 2.22 7.57
N LEU A 114 11.20 2.52 6.26
CA LEU A 114 10.35 3.59 5.72
C LEU A 114 8.86 3.36 6.01
N VAL A 115 8.41 2.10 5.98
CA VAL A 115 7.02 1.74 6.32
C VAL A 115 6.79 1.85 7.84
N MET A 116 7.75 1.39 8.64
CA MET A 116 7.69 1.48 10.10
C MET A 116 7.63 2.92 10.61
N GLU A 117 8.39 3.84 10.01
CA GLU A 117 8.39 5.27 10.36
C GLU A 117 7.04 5.94 10.09
N ARG A 118 6.26 5.40 9.15
CA ARG A 118 4.91 5.88 8.81
C ARG A 118 3.79 5.13 9.54
N ALA A 119 4.12 4.05 10.25
CA ALA A 119 3.16 3.20 10.92
C ALA A 119 2.39 3.97 12.02
N ARG A 120 1.07 3.97 11.92
CA ARG A 120 0.17 4.49 12.95
C ARG A 120 -0.94 3.47 13.19
N PRO A 121 -0.67 2.40 13.97
CA PRO A 121 -1.68 1.41 14.29
C PRO A 121 -2.82 2.07 15.07
N GLU A 122 -3.99 2.07 14.48
CA GLU A 122 -5.21 2.60 15.08
C GLU A 122 -6.40 1.75 14.64
N VAL A 123 -7.43 1.68 15.48
CA VAL A 123 -8.70 1.08 15.10
C VAL A 123 -9.56 2.17 14.47
N VAL A 124 -10.10 1.88 13.29
CA VAL A 124 -11.01 2.79 12.59
C VAL A 124 -12.40 2.20 12.64
N GLU A 125 -13.25 2.76 13.49
CA GLU A 125 -14.62 2.29 13.68
C GLU A 125 -15.46 2.42 12.40
N GLY A 126 -16.23 1.38 12.11
CA GLY A 126 -17.17 1.30 11.01
C GLY A 126 -18.59 1.00 11.49
N GLU A 127 -19.52 1.02 10.55
CA GLU A 127 -20.95 0.80 10.79
C GLU A 127 -21.23 -0.63 11.25
N THR A 128 -20.41 -1.59 10.80
CA THR A 128 -20.43 -2.97 11.26
C THR A 128 -19.03 -3.42 11.64
N LEU A 129 -18.96 -4.60 12.25
CA LEU A 129 -17.69 -5.25 12.55
C LEU A 129 -16.85 -5.47 11.28
N ALA A 130 -17.46 -5.90 10.17
CA ALA A 130 -16.74 -6.12 8.90
C ALA A 130 -16.11 -4.82 8.38
N TYR A 131 -16.87 -3.70 8.39
CA TYR A 131 -16.33 -2.39 8.03
C TYR A 131 -15.20 -1.95 8.96
N THR A 132 -15.35 -2.18 10.27
CA THR A 132 -14.29 -1.83 11.24
C THR A 132 -13.00 -2.61 10.97
N LEU A 133 -13.10 -3.91 10.66
CA LEU A 133 -11.94 -4.75 10.34
C LEU A 133 -11.23 -4.27 9.06
N VAL A 134 -11.99 -3.99 8.00
CA VAL A 134 -11.47 -3.49 6.72
C VAL A 134 -10.81 -2.12 6.87
N ARG A 135 -11.46 -1.18 7.56
CA ARG A 135 -10.93 0.16 7.78
C ARG A 135 -9.69 0.16 8.68
N THR A 136 -9.66 -0.71 9.69
CA THR A 136 -8.46 -0.94 10.51
C THR A 136 -7.32 -1.50 9.67
N LEU A 137 -7.59 -2.50 8.81
CA LEU A 137 -6.58 -3.01 7.87
C LEU A 137 -6.05 -1.93 6.93
N ALA A 138 -6.89 -0.96 6.52
CA ALA A 138 -6.49 0.14 5.64
C ALA A 138 -5.47 1.11 6.27
N VAL A 139 -5.35 1.14 7.61
CA VAL A 139 -4.39 2.00 8.34
C VAL A 139 -3.29 1.21 9.07
N ASP A 140 -3.53 -0.06 9.38
CA ASP A 140 -2.53 -0.94 9.99
C ASP A 140 -1.55 -1.56 8.97
N VAL A 141 -0.33 -1.04 8.95
CA VAL A 141 0.75 -1.51 8.06
C VAL A 141 1.35 -2.86 8.48
N SER A 142 0.95 -3.43 9.62
CA SER A 142 1.50 -4.70 10.09
C SER A 142 1.27 -5.85 9.08
N ALA A 143 0.12 -5.86 8.40
CA ALA A 143 -0.16 -6.84 7.35
C ALA A 143 0.85 -6.73 6.19
N SER A 144 1.19 -5.50 5.79
CA SER A 144 2.17 -5.24 4.74
C SER A 144 3.56 -5.75 5.11
N LEU A 145 3.99 -5.53 6.35
CA LEU A 145 5.27 -6.01 6.86
C LEU A 145 5.32 -7.54 6.90
N ALA A 146 4.25 -8.18 7.39
CA ALA A 146 4.17 -9.64 7.43
C ALA A 146 4.22 -10.26 6.02
N VAL A 147 3.48 -9.70 5.06
CA VAL A 147 3.50 -10.13 3.66
C VAL A 147 4.88 -9.90 3.01
N ALA A 148 5.62 -8.89 3.45
CA ALA A 148 7.00 -8.63 3.02
C ALA A 148 8.05 -9.52 3.74
N GLY A 149 7.65 -10.38 4.68
CA GLY A 149 8.54 -11.28 5.42
C GLY A 149 9.04 -10.77 6.77
N HIS A 150 8.63 -9.56 7.18
CA HIS A 150 9.03 -8.90 8.44
C HIS A 150 8.04 -9.21 9.57
N MET A 151 7.91 -10.50 9.90
CA MET A 151 6.88 -10.98 10.82
C MET A 151 7.07 -10.44 12.25
N SER A 152 8.30 -10.26 12.72
CA SER A 152 8.58 -9.75 14.06
C SER A 152 8.06 -8.33 14.25
N GLU A 153 8.39 -7.44 13.31
CA GLU A 153 7.97 -6.04 13.25
C GLU A 153 6.44 -5.95 13.11
N ALA A 154 5.86 -6.80 12.27
CA ALA A 154 4.42 -6.89 12.10
C ALA A 154 3.71 -7.25 13.42
N LEU A 155 4.18 -8.28 14.13
CA LEU A 155 3.64 -8.68 15.43
C LEU A 155 3.76 -7.56 16.47
N GLN A 156 4.88 -6.83 16.48
CA GLN A 156 5.04 -5.68 17.37
C GLN A 156 3.99 -4.59 17.11
N LEU A 157 3.65 -4.31 15.85
CA LEU A 157 2.65 -3.30 15.51
C LEU A 157 1.23 -3.76 15.83
N VAL A 158 0.84 -4.98 15.43
CA VAL A 158 -0.53 -5.45 15.66
C VAL A 158 -0.84 -5.60 17.15
N THR A 159 0.13 -5.98 17.98
CA THR A 159 -0.04 -6.04 19.44
C THR A 159 -0.23 -4.66 20.09
N LYS A 160 0.13 -3.55 19.43
CA LYS A 160 -0.23 -2.20 19.93
C LYS A 160 -1.74 -1.98 19.97
N LEU A 161 -2.51 -2.77 19.24
CA LEU A 161 -3.97 -2.73 19.26
C LEU A 161 -4.58 -3.56 20.41
N ALA A 162 -3.76 -4.28 21.21
CA ALA A 162 -4.23 -5.25 22.21
C ALA A 162 -5.13 -4.66 23.30
N SER A 163 -5.01 -3.36 23.58
CA SER A 163 -5.89 -2.68 24.54
C SER A 163 -7.30 -2.41 24.01
N HIS A 164 -7.52 -2.51 22.69
CA HIS A 164 -8.81 -2.25 22.09
C HIS A 164 -9.73 -3.49 22.16
N PRO A 165 -11.03 -3.35 22.51
CA PRO A 165 -11.94 -4.49 22.60
C PRO A 165 -12.11 -5.32 21.32
N ILE A 166 -11.79 -4.74 20.16
CA ILE A 166 -11.84 -5.44 18.87
C ILE A 166 -10.62 -6.32 18.60
N TYR A 167 -9.57 -6.20 19.40
CA TYR A 167 -8.26 -6.78 19.12
C TYR A 167 -8.34 -8.25 18.73
N GLU A 168 -9.01 -9.09 19.51
CA GLU A 168 -9.10 -10.54 19.23
C GLU A 168 -9.74 -10.82 17.86
N LYS A 169 -10.79 -10.07 17.51
CA LYS A 169 -11.47 -10.21 16.21
C LYS A 169 -10.57 -9.72 15.08
N TYR A 170 -9.91 -8.58 15.28
CA TYR A 170 -8.98 -8.03 14.31
C TYR A 170 -7.75 -8.93 14.14
N ARG A 171 -7.24 -9.53 15.21
CA ARG A 171 -6.11 -10.45 15.18
C ARG A 171 -6.43 -11.68 14.35
N SER A 172 -7.60 -12.29 14.56
CA SER A 172 -8.04 -13.43 13.76
C SER A 172 -8.22 -13.07 12.28
N PHE A 173 -8.78 -11.89 11.99
CA PHE A 173 -8.90 -11.38 10.64
C PHE A 173 -7.53 -11.12 10.00
N TRP A 174 -6.62 -10.50 10.74
CA TRP A 174 -5.26 -10.19 10.32
C TRP A 174 -4.48 -11.46 9.97
N ASP A 175 -4.54 -12.48 10.84
CA ASP A 175 -3.88 -13.78 10.59
C ASP A 175 -4.40 -14.41 9.28
N PHE A 176 -5.71 -14.34 9.03
CA PHE A 176 -6.30 -14.83 7.78
C PHE A 176 -5.87 -13.99 6.58
N ALA A 177 -5.91 -12.66 6.69
CA ALA A 177 -5.58 -11.72 5.63
C ALA A 177 -4.10 -11.82 5.21
N VAL A 178 -3.18 -11.99 6.16
CA VAL A 178 -1.76 -12.20 5.88
C VAL A 178 -1.52 -13.52 5.15
N ALA A 179 -2.21 -14.59 5.55
CA ALA A 179 -2.08 -15.90 4.92
C ALA A 179 -2.74 -15.96 3.52
N ASN A 180 -3.78 -15.15 3.29
CA ASN A 180 -4.60 -15.16 2.08
C ASN A 180 -4.68 -13.76 1.45
N PHE A 181 -3.53 -13.08 1.29
CA PHE A 181 -3.45 -11.68 0.90
C PHE A 181 -3.91 -11.42 -0.55
N LYS A 182 -5.21 -11.54 -0.78
CA LYS A 182 -5.96 -11.37 -2.02
C LYS A 182 -7.40 -10.95 -1.71
N HIS A 183 -8.01 -10.18 -2.60
CA HIS A 183 -9.35 -9.60 -2.42
C HIS A 183 -10.42 -10.65 -2.15
N LEU A 184 -10.63 -11.57 -3.09
CA LEU A 184 -11.71 -12.55 -3.03
C LEU A 184 -11.68 -13.44 -1.78
N PRO A 185 -10.55 -14.06 -1.39
CA PRO A 185 -10.48 -14.85 -0.16
C PRO A 185 -10.86 -14.06 1.08
N ILE A 186 -10.36 -12.82 1.22
CA ILE A 186 -10.61 -11.98 2.38
C ILE A 186 -12.07 -11.52 2.42
N TYR A 187 -12.60 -11.12 1.27
CA TYR A 187 -14.01 -10.74 1.14
C TYR A 187 -14.96 -11.88 1.53
N ASN A 188 -14.73 -13.08 1.01
CA ASN A 188 -15.54 -14.26 1.33
C ASN A 188 -15.46 -14.61 2.82
N TRP A 189 -14.29 -14.48 3.44
CA TRP A 189 -14.13 -14.69 4.88
C TRP A 189 -14.95 -13.68 5.69
N LEU A 190 -14.93 -12.39 5.31
CA LEU A 190 -15.73 -11.36 5.97
C LEU A 190 -17.23 -11.67 5.91
N LEU A 191 -17.73 -12.11 4.74
CA LEU A 191 -19.14 -12.50 4.58
C LEU A 191 -19.51 -13.74 5.41
N LEU A 192 -18.65 -14.76 5.45
CA LEU A 192 -18.93 -15.98 6.21
C LEU A 192 -18.95 -15.75 7.73
N MET A 193 -18.10 -14.84 8.21
CA MET A 193 -17.98 -14.58 9.65
C MET A 193 -18.94 -13.51 10.14
N TYR A 194 -19.31 -12.54 9.29
CA TYR A 194 -20.01 -11.31 9.70
C TYR A 194 -21.08 -10.81 8.71
N GLY A 195 -21.37 -11.56 7.65
CA GLY A 195 -22.44 -11.27 6.69
C GLY A 195 -23.80 -11.84 7.08
#